data_AF-A0A7V6NPG3-F1
#
_entry.id   AF-A0A7V6NPG3-F1
#
_cell.length_a   1.000
_cell.length_b   1.000
_cell.length_c   1.000
_cell.angle_alpha   90.00
_cell.angle_beta   90.00
_cell.angle_gamma   90.00
#
_symmetry.space_group_name_H-M   'P 1'
#
loop_
_entity.id
_entity.type
_entity.pdbx_description
1 polymer ?
#
loop_
_entity_poly.entity_id
_entity_poly.type
_entity_poly.pdbx_seq_one_letter_code
_entity_poly.pdbx_strand_id
1 'polypeptide(L)'
;MKRIITFVLVLTVILSVSAPAFADLEDILGNHWLKAEMDKDFFLYYFSYLAREDFKRFNPNEAIREDEFLLSFSSLLKNMGYSTAELKFRNGIKRIEMVRAIGDNLFNIADIQADDVELPFTDISDIADEELMALKKLYSAGIIKGQSNSRFNPYAYTTQAEAVVVLQRIRDYLSSLDKDKTASREIPFTLLGTIQSYTGEEGIKTKVEDSKVVVTITKMLPTPGYIVKVEKIVKENEEYRVYLSVTPPDPDSIVPQVIVYKIITIEIDKSELGEPPYSFVWG
;
A
#
# COMPACT_ATOMS: atom_id res chain seq x y z
N MET A 1 50.01 -38.34 -6.92
CA MET A 1 48.83 -39.04 -6.38
C MET A 1 47.70 -38.04 -6.16
N LYS A 2 46.59 -38.28 -6.86
CA LYS A 2 45.20 -37.75 -6.81
C LYS A 2 44.88 -36.68 -5.73
N ARG A 3 44.62 -35.43 -6.14
CA ARG A 3 43.29 -34.79 -6.34
C ARG A 3 42.38 -34.81 -5.10
N ILE A 4 42.32 -33.70 -4.37
CA ILE A 4 41.20 -33.33 -3.48
C ILE A 4 40.21 -32.55 -4.34
N ILE A 5 39.09 -33.18 -4.67
CA ILE A 5 37.92 -32.57 -5.29
C ILE A 5 36.80 -32.63 -4.25
N THR A 6 36.37 -31.45 -3.83
CA THR A 6 34.98 -30.98 -3.63
C THR A 6 33.92 -31.97 -3.12
N PHE A 7 33.21 -31.61 -2.06
CA PHE A 7 31.74 -31.54 -2.12
C PHE A 7 31.17 -30.59 -1.05
N VAL A 8 30.78 -29.40 -1.51
CA VAL A 8 29.76 -28.56 -0.85
C VAL A 8 28.41 -29.16 -1.25
N LEU A 9 27.71 -29.76 -0.30
CA LEU A 9 26.34 -30.29 -0.39
C LEU A 9 25.72 -29.99 0.99
N VAL A 10 24.61 -29.30 1.22
CA VAL A 10 23.43 -28.96 0.43
C VAL A 10 22.95 -27.60 0.95
N LEU A 11 22.94 -26.57 0.12
CA LEU A 11 22.18 -25.34 0.36
C LEU A 11 21.46 -24.96 -0.93
N THR A 12 20.45 -25.74 -1.32
CA THR A 12 19.45 -25.37 -2.34
C THR A 12 18.29 -26.37 -2.33
N VAL A 13 17.33 -26.19 -1.43
CA VAL A 13 15.99 -26.84 -1.54
C VAL A 13 14.89 -25.77 -1.45
N ILE A 14 15.03 -24.63 -2.13
CA ILE A 14 14.00 -23.57 -2.12
C ILE A 14 13.51 -23.17 -3.53
N LEU A 15 13.92 -23.83 -4.62
CA LEU A 15 13.53 -23.39 -5.99
C LEU A 15 12.98 -24.50 -6.90
N SER A 16 12.17 -25.43 -6.39
CA SER A 16 11.54 -26.46 -7.24
C SER A 16 10.02 -26.60 -7.10
N VAL A 17 9.31 -25.60 -6.55
CA VAL A 17 7.84 -25.64 -6.53
C VAL A 17 7.21 -25.08 -7.83
N SER A 18 7.99 -24.49 -8.75
CA SER A 18 7.46 -23.48 -9.68
C SER A 18 7.30 -23.85 -11.17
N ALA A 19 7.11 -25.12 -11.54
CA ALA A 19 6.84 -25.47 -12.96
C ALA A 19 5.57 -26.32 -13.20
N PRO A 20 5.35 -27.47 -12.54
CA PRO A 20 4.20 -28.33 -12.85
C PRO A 20 2.86 -27.70 -12.43
N ALA A 21 2.78 -27.14 -11.22
CA ALA A 21 1.56 -26.50 -10.73
C ALA A 21 1.09 -25.34 -11.64
N PHE A 22 2.02 -24.55 -12.19
CA PHE A 22 1.64 -23.48 -13.09
C PHE A 22 1.22 -23.97 -14.49
N ALA A 23 1.68 -25.14 -14.92
CA ALA A 23 1.20 -25.76 -16.16
C ALA A 23 -0.27 -26.19 -16.02
N ASP A 24 -0.63 -26.82 -14.90
CA ASP A 24 -2.01 -27.24 -14.64
C ASP A 24 -2.97 -26.04 -14.57
N LEU A 25 -2.54 -24.94 -13.94
CA LEU A 25 -3.31 -23.70 -13.90
C LEU A 25 -3.50 -23.09 -15.30
N GLU A 26 -2.45 -23.07 -16.12
CA GLU A 26 -2.51 -22.56 -17.50
C GLU A 26 -3.45 -23.39 -18.37
N ASP A 27 -3.47 -24.71 -18.17
CA ASP A 27 -4.37 -25.63 -18.87
C ASP A 27 -5.83 -25.42 -18.47
N ILE A 28 -6.11 -25.25 -17.17
CA ILE A 28 -7.46 -24.92 -16.66
C ILE A 28 -7.95 -23.57 -17.22
N LEU A 29 -7.07 -22.58 -17.27
CA LEU A 29 -7.42 -21.27 -17.81
C LEU A 29 -7.64 -21.32 -19.32
N GLY A 30 -6.83 -22.07 -20.08
CA GLY A 30 -6.96 -22.18 -21.53
C GLY A 30 -7.08 -20.81 -22.22
N ASN A 31 -8.22 -20.56 -22.86
CA ASN A 31 -8.58 -19.28 -23.52
C ASN A 31 -9.49 -18.37 -22.65
N HIS A 32 -9.66 -18.68 -21.38
CA HIS A 32 -10.50 -17.91 -20.47
C HIS A 32 -9.91 -16.52 -20.24
N TRP A 33 -10.78 -15.49 -20.20
CA TRP A 33 -10.39 -14.08 -20.07
C TRP A 33 -9.55 -13.80 -18.80
N LEU A 34 -9.82 -14.54 -17.71
CA LEU A 34 -9.06 -14.45 -16.46
C LEU A 34 -7.55 -14.63 -16.66
N LYS A 35 -7.12 -15.41 -17.66
CA LYS A 35 -5.71 -15.63 -17.97
C LYS A 35 -4.94 -14.33 -18.19
N ALA A 36 -5.60 -13.32 -18.78
CA ALA A 36 -4.99 -12.02 -19.05
C ALA A 36 -5.05 -11.06 -17.85
N GLU A 37 -5.95 -11.28 -16.89
CA GLU A 37 -6.19 -10.36 -15.77
C GLU A 37 -5.63 -10.87 -14.43
N MET A 38 -5.37 -12.17 -14.30
CA MET A 38 -5.01 -12.78 -13.02
C MET A 38 -3.55 -12.51 -12.65
N ASP A 39 -3.37 -12.00 -11.44
CA ASP A 39 -2.11 -12.03 -10.72
C ASP A 39 -1.99 -13.40 -10.03
N LYS A 40 -1.04 -14.22 -10.52
CA LYS A 40 -0.88 -15.60 -10.05
C LYS A 40 -0.47 -15.67 -8.58
N ASP A 41 0.39 -14.77 -8.13
CA ASP A 41 0.86 -14.77 -6.74
C ASP A 41 -0.27 -14.34 -5.81
N PHE A 42 -1.06 -13.34 -6.23
CA PHE A 42 -2.29 -12.95 -5.53
C PHE A 42 -3.27 -14.12 -5.41
N PHE A 43 -3.53 -14.82 -6.52
CA PHE A 43 -4.42 -15.98 -6.54
C PHE A 43 -3.94 -17.07 -5.58
N LEU A 44 -2.67 -17.46 -5.67
CA LEU A 44 -2.10 -18.51 -4.81
C LEU A 44 -2.15 -18.13 -3.32
N TYR A 45 -1.98 -16.86 -3.00
CA TYR A 45 -1.97 -16.39 -1.62
C TYR A 45 -3.38 -16.30 -1.03
N TYR A 46 -4.29 -15.55 -1.67
CA TYR A 46 -5.61 -15.29 -1.09
C TYR A 46 -6.62 -16.40 -1.39
N PHE A 47 -6.48 -17.11 -2.50
CA PHE A 47 -7.36 -18.21 -2.93
C PHE A 47 -6.68 -19.57 -2.83
N SER A 48 -5.76 -19.74 -1.87
CA SER A 48 -4.97 -20.97 -1.70
C SER A 48 -5.81 -22.25 -1.63
N TYR A 49 -7.06 -22.19 -1.14
CA TYR A 49 -7.99 -23.33 -1.09
C TYR A 49 -8.52 -23.78 -2.46
N LEU A 50 -8.49 -22.92 -3.48
CA LEU A 50 -8.77 -23.27 -4.88
C LEU A 50 -7.53 -23.83 -5.57
N ALA A 51 -6.33 -23.44 -5.14
CA ALA A 51 -5.06 -23.89 -5.68
C ALA A 51 -4.58 -25.26 -5.17
N ARG A 52 -5.17 -25.77 -4.07
CA ARG A 52 -4.84 -27.09 -3.50
C ARG A 52 -5.18 -28.22 -4.48
N GLU A 53 -4.45 -29.33 -4.32
CA GLU A 53 -4.65 -30.56 -5.11
C GLU A 53 -4.62 -30.27 -6.62
N ASP A 54 -3.55 -29.61 -7.07
CA ASP A 54 -3.33 -29.28 -8.49
C ASP A 54 -4.55 -28.58 -9.11
N PHE A 55 -5.05 -27.56 -8.40
CA PHE A 55 -6.16 -26.70 -8.84
C PHE A 55 -7.47 -27.43 -9.12
N LYS A 56 -7.68 -28.65 -8.62
CA LYS A 56 -8.87 -29.47 -8.89
C LYS A 56 -10.20 -28.80 -8.54
N ARG A 57 -10.20 -27.86 -7.59
CA ARG A 57 -11.39 -27.09 -7.18
C ARG A 57 -11.56 -25.77 -7.92
N PHE A 58 -10.57 -25.39 -8.72
CA PHE A 58 -10.58 -24.15 -9.47
C PHE A 58 -11.27 -24.35 -10.83
N ASN A 59 -12.40 -23.69 -10.98
CA ASN A 59 -13.13 -23.56 -12.23
C ASN A 59 -13.54 -22.09 -12.39
N PRO A 60 -12.88 -21.33 -13.28
CA PRO A 60 -13.09 -19.89 -13.42
C PRO A 60 -14.56 -19.45 -13.62
N ASN A 61 -15.38 -20.31 -14.22
CA ASN A 61 -16.80 -20.03 -14.51
C ASN A 61 -17.75 -20.53 -13.42
N GLU A 62 -17.27 -21.32 -12.48
CA GLU A 62 -18.09 -21.86 -11.39
C GLU A 62 -18.37 -20.78 -10.35
N ALA A 63 -19.52 -20.88 -9.67
CA ALA A 63 -19.87 -19.98 -8.58
C ALA A 63 -18.88 -20.12 -7.42
N ILE A 64 -18.39 -19.00 -6.89
CA ILE A 64 -17.64 -19.01 -5.63
C ILE A 64 -18.59 -19.18 -4.45
N ARG A 65 -18.17 -19.94 -3.44
CA ARG A 65 -18.90 -20.04 -2.18
C ARG A 65 -18.75 -18.73 -1.39
N GLU A 66 -19.80 -18.30 -0.69
CA GLU A 66 -19.78 -17.03 0.05
C GLU A 66 -18.71 -17.03 1.15
N ASP A 67 -18.59 -18.13 1.91
CA ASP A 67 -17.58 -18.28 2.96
C ASP A 67 -16.15 -18.20 2.43
N GLU A 68 -15.91 -18.79 1.26
CA GLU A 68 -14.62 -18.73 0.55
C GLU A 68 -14.30 -17.32 0.05
N PHE A 69 -15.29 -16.63 -0.54
CA PHE A 69 -15.13 -15.23 -0.93
C PHE A 69 -14.80 -14.36 0.29
N LEU A 70 -15.57 -14.47 1.37
CA LEU A 70 -15.39 -13.66 2.57
C LEU A 70 -14.10 -14.00 3.31
N LEU A 71 -13.63 -15.25 3.27
CA LEU A 71 -12.33 -15.66 3.80
C LEU A 71 -11.19 -14.97 3.04
N SER A 72 -11.22 -15.02 1.70
CA SER A 72 -10.23 -14.36 0.85
C SER A 72 -10.22 -12.85 1.06
N PHE A 73 -11.41 -12.25 1.11
CA PHE A 73 -11.59 -10.82 1.31
C PHE A 73 -11.11 -10.36 2.69
N SER A 74 -11.49 -11.07 3.76
CA SER A 74 -11.00 -10.80 5.12
C SER A 74 -9.49 -10.94 5.23
N SER A 75 -8.91 -11.96 4.57
CA SER A 75 -7.46 -12.18 4.54
C SER A 75 -6.72 -11.05 3.83
N LEU A 76 -7.30 -10.55 2.73
CA LEU A 76 -6.80 -9.37 2.01
C LEU A 76 -6.80 -8.14 2.93
N LEU A 77 -7.95 -7.78 3.49
CA LEU A 77 -8.07 -6.60 4.36
C LEU A 77 -7.12 -6.66 5.56
N LYS A 78 -7.03 -7.82 6.22
CA LYS A 78 -6.11 -8.04 7.33
C LYS A 78 -4.64 -7.86 6.92
N ASN A 79 -4.26 -8.39 5.76
CA ASN A 79 -2.90 -8.25 5.25
C ASN A 79 -2.55 -6.80 4.90
N MET A 80 -3.55 -6.01 4.49
CA MET A 80 -3.43 -4.58 4.25
C MET A 80 -3.58 -3.71 5.51
N GLY A 81 -3.65 -4.32 6.71
CA GLY A 81 -3.69 -3.60 7.98
C GLY A 81 -5.07 -3.14 8.45
N TYR A 82 -6.15 -3.59 7.82
CA TYR A 82 -7.52 -3.24 8.20
C TYR A 82 -8.18 -4.29 9.11
N SER A 83 -9.09 -3.84 9.98
CA SER A 83 -9.92 -4.72 10.80
C SER A 83 -11.02 -5.37 9.97
N THR A 84 -11.30 -6.66 10.21
CA THR A 84 -12.27 -7.45 9.44
C THR A 84 -13.69 -7.35 10.01
N ALA A 85 -14.73 -7.38 9.16
CA ALA A 85 -16.12 -7.54 9.61
C ALA A 85 -16.49 -9.01 9.91
N GLU A 86 -17.61 -9.20 10.63
CA GLU A 86 -18.14 -10.51 10.99
C GLU A 86 -18.72 -11.27 9.78
N LEU A 87 -18.38 -12.56 9.71
CA LEU A 87 -18.73 -13.46 8.61
C LEU A 87 -20.16 -14.02 8.79
N LYS A 88 -20.99 -13.92 7.74
CA LYS A 88 -22.25 -14.68 7.62
C LYS A 88 -22.06 -15.81 6.60
N PHE A 89 -22.61 -16.99 6.87
CA PHE A 89 -22.41 -18.20 6.07
C PHE A 89 -23.65 -18.54 5.23
N ARG A 90 -23.56 -18.54 3.89
CA ARG A 90 -24.57 -19.11 2.97
C ARG A 90 -23.91 -19.82 1.78
N ASN A 91 -24.74 -20.51 0.98
CA ASN A 91 -24.30 -21.26 -0.20
C ASN A 91 -24.26 -20.37 -1.45
N GLY A 92 -23.05 -19.99 -1.84
CA GLY A 92 -22.80 -19.13 -3.00
C GLY A 92 -23.16 -17.67 -2.72
N ILE A 93 -22.49 -16.75 -3.43
CA ILE A 93 -22.73 -15.31 -3.30
C ILE A 93 -23.22 -14.76 -4.64
N LYS A 94 -24.36 -14.08 -4.66
CA LYS A 94 -24.81 -13.34 -5.84
C LYS A 94 -23.96 -12.10 -6.03
N ARG A 95 -23.91 -11.59 -7.26
CA ARG A 95 -23.12 -10.40 -7.59
C ARG A 95 -23.52 -9.17 -6.77
N ILE A 96 -24.82 -8.97 -6.52
CA ILE A 96 -25.29 -7.87 -5.68
C ILE A 96 -24.96 -8.08 -4.19
N GLU A 97 -24.95 -9.33 -3.73
CA GLU A 97 -24.56 -9.67 -2.36
C GLU A 97 -23.05 -9.45 -2.14
N MET A 98 -22.23 -9.74 -3.15
CA MET A 98 -20.80 -9.41 -3.17
C MET A 98 -20.58 -7.89 -3.09
N VAL A 99 -21.32 -7.11 -3.89
CA VAL A 99 -21.27 -5.64 -3.85
C VAL A 99 -21.59 -5.12 -2.45
N ARG A 100 -22.66 -5.64 -1.83
CA ARG A 100 -23.06 -5.27 -0.47
C ARG A 100 -21.97 -5.62 0.55
N ALA A 101 -21.47 -6.86 0.52
CA ALA A 101 -20.43 -7.32 1.43
C ALA A 101 -19.14 -6.48 1.32
N ILE A 102 -18.74 -6.12 0.11
CA ILE A 102 -17.59 -5.23 -0.13
C ILE A 102 -17.90 -3.83 0.40
N GLY A 103 -19.04 -3.25 0.06
CA GLY A 103 -19.44 -1.90 0.45
C GLY A 103 -19.49 -1.71 1.97
N ASP A 104 -20.13 -2.65 2.67
CA ASP A 104 -20.26 -2.66 4.14
C ASP A 104 -18.89 -2.62 4.84
N ASN A 105 -17.85 -3.17 4.21
CA ASN A 105 -16.49 -3.18 4.74
C ASN A 105 -15.68 -1.96 4.26
N LEU A 106 -15.66 -1.69 2.96
CA LEU A 106 -14.79 -0.68 2.36
C LEU A 106 -15.20 0.74 2.71
N PHE A 107 -16.49 1.04 2.84
CA PHE A 107 -16.93 2.41 3.11
C PHE A 107 -16.62 2.87 4.56
N ASN A 108 -16.35 1.92 5.45
CA ASN A 108 -15.82 2.21 6.79
C ASN A 108 -14.29 2.39 6.80
N ILE A 109 -13.61 1.97 5.73
CA ILE A 109 -12.15 1.94 5.62
C ILE A 109 -11.63 3.11 4.76
N ALA A 110 -12.35 3.43 3.69
CA ALA A 110 -11.98 4.45 2.71
C ALA A 110 -13.19 5.33 2.41
N ASP A 111 -12.94 6.63 2.29
CA ASP A 111 -13.96 7.59 1.86
C ASP A 111 -14.18 7.47 0.34
N ILE A 112 -14.90 6.41 -0.05
CA ILE A 112 -15.26 6.17 -1.45
C ILE A 112 -16.45 7.07 -1.79
N GLN A 113 -16.15 8.19 -2.43
CA GLN A 113 -17.17 9.11 -2.92
C GLN A 113 -18.00 8.46 -4.02
N ALA A 114 -19.33 8.57 -3.88
CA ALA A 114 -20.24 8.35 -4.98
C ALA A 114 -20.32 9.68 -5.72
N ASP A 115 -19.37 9.97 -6.60
CA ASP A 115 -19.66 10.98 -7.63
C ASP A 115 -20.98 10.58 -8.31
N ASP A 116 -21.77 11.54 -8.78
CA ASP A 116 -23.09 11.31 -9.41
C ASP A 116 -22.92 10.60 -10.77
N VAL A 117 -22.48 9.35 -10.68
CA VAL A 117 -22.09 8.50 -11.79
C VAL A 117 -23.32 7.74 -12.22
N GLU A 118 -23.71 7.95 -13.47
CA GLU A 118 -24.65 7.10 -14.16
C GLU A 118 -23.99 5.75 -14.44
N LEU A 119 -24.64 4.68 -13.95
CA LEU A 119 -24.24 3.32 -14.26
C LEU A 119 -24.76 2.96 -15.66
N PRO A 120 -23.96 2.32 -16.52
CA PRO A 120 -24.39 1.96 -17.87
C PRO A 120 -25.28 0.70 -17.91
N PHE A 121 -25.65 0.15 -16.75
CA PHE A 121 -26.33 -1.13 -16.63
C PHE A 121 -27.85 -0.98 -16.75
N THR A 122 -28.45 -1.74 -17.66
CA THR A 122 -29.91 -1.69 -17.91
C THR A 122 -30.71 -2.66 -17.04
N ASP A 123 -30.04 -3.53 -16.29
CA ASP A 123 -30.59 -4.68 -15.55
C ASP A 123 -30.49 -4.53 -14.02
N ILE A 124 -30.51 -3.28 -13.55
CA ILE A 124 -30.37 -2.93 -12.12
C ILE A 124 -31.57 -2.15 -11.57
N SER A 125 -32.71 -2.11 -12.29
CA SER A 125 -33.91 -1.38 -11.82
C SER A 125 -34.52 -1.95 -10.54
N ASP A 126 -34.30 -3.23 -10.28
CA ASP A 126 -35.01 -3.99 -9.24
C ASP A 126 -34.16 -4.21 -7.96
N ILE A 127 -32.94 -3.66 -7.91
CA ILE A 127 -32.07 -3.74 -6.73
C ILE A 127 -32.47 -2.68 -5.69
N ALA A 128 -32.15 -2.91 -4.42
CA ALA A 128 -32.47 -1.94 -3.37
C ALA A 128 -31.60 -0.67 -3.49
N ASP A 129 -32.11 0.47 -3.02
CA ASP A 129 -31.42 1.77 -3.10
C ASP A 129 -30.02 1.75 -2.46
N GLU A 130 -29.88 1.05 -1.32
CA GLU A 130 -28.60 0.88 -0.63
C GLU A 130 -27.60 0.09 -1.49
N GLU A 131 -28.06 -0.95 -2.18
CA GLU A 131 -27.24 -1.76 -3.08
C GLU A 131 -26.86 -0.99 -4.34
N LEU A 132 -27.78 -0.16 -4.86
CA LEU A 132 -27.51 0.75 -5.97
C LEU A 132 -26.44 1.77 -5.60
N MET A 133 -26.52 2.36 -4.40
CA MET A 133 -25.52 3.30 -3.91
C MET A 133 -24.15 2.63 -3.74
N ALA A 134 -24.11 1.42 -3.18
CA ALA A 134 -22.88 0.65 -3.06
C ALA A 134 -22.29 0.31 -4.44
N LEU A 135 -23.13 -0.09 -5.39
CA LEU A 135 -22.72 -0.39 -6.76
C LEU A 135 -22.14 0.86 -7.45
N LYS A 136 -22.78 2.03 -7.31
CA LYS A 136 -22.26 3.31 -7.82
C LYS A 136 -20.87 3.59 -7.29
N LYS A 137 -20.67 3.57 -5.97
CA LYS A 137 -19.36 3.82 -5.34
C LYS A 137 -18.28 2.88 -5.84
N LEU A 138 -18.55 1.58 -5.82
CA LEU A 138 -17.57 0.57 -6.24
C LEU A 138 -17.29 0.60 -7.74
N TYR A 139 -18.26 1.05 -8.55
CA TYR A 139 -18.07 1.29 -9.98
C TYR A 139 -17.18 2.51 -10.22
N SER A 140 -17.44 3.63 -9.55
CA SER A 140 -16.61 4.84 -9.62
C SER A 140 -15.18 4.59 -9.17
N ALA A 141 -14.98 3.74 -8.16
CA ALA A 141 -13.66 3.29 -7.71
C ALA A 141 -12.96 2.32 -8.69
N GLY A 142 -13.62 1.90 -9.77
CA GLY A 142 -13.08 0.95 -10.75
C GLY A 142 -12.98 -0.49 -10.24
N ILE A 143 -13.54 -0.79 -9.06
CA ILE A 143 -13.55 -2.11 -8.44
C ILE A 143 -14.54 -3.03 -9.19
N ILE A 144 -15.74 -2.52 -9.45
CA ILE A 144 -16.81 -3.24 -10.18
C ILE A 144 -16.96 -2.65 -11.59
N LYS A 145 -16.99 -3.49 -12.64
CA LYS A 145 -17.08 -3.03 -14.06
C LYS A 145 -18.25 -3.62 -14.86
N GLY A 146 -19.12 -4.42 -14.24
CA GLY A 146 -20.16 -5.18 -14.95
C GLY A 146 -19.65 -6.46 -15.61
N GLN A 147 -20.56 -7.30 -16.14
CA GLN A 147 -20.22 -8.46 -16.97
C GLN A 147 -20.09 -8.10 -18.44
N SER A 148 -20.73 -7.01 -18.85
CA SER A 148 -20.60 -6.40 -20.17
C SER A 148 -20.82 -4.90 -20.04
N ASN A 149 -20.61 -4.16 -21.13
CA ASN A 149 -20.75 -2.71 -21.15
C ASN A 149 -22.13 -2.20 -20.69
N SER A 150 -23.19 -3.02 -20.77
CA SER A 150 -24.54 -2.62 -20.40
C SER A 150 -25.27 -3.59 -19.46
N ARG A 151 -24.58 -4.61 -18.92
CA ARG A 151 -25.19 -5.58 -17.99
C ARG A 151 -24.33 -5.85 -16.78
N PHE A 152 -24.96 -5.80 -15.61
CA PHE A 152 -24.38 -6.17 -14.34
C PHE A 152 -24.78 -7.58 -13.89
N ASN A 153 -25.99 -8.04 -14.22
CA ASN A 153 -26.62 -9.30 -13.77
C ASN A 153 -26.61 -9.46 -12.23
N PRO A 154 -27.35 -8.63 -11.47
CA PRO A 154 -27.24 -8.56 -10.01
C PRO A 154 -27.54 -9.88 -9.28
N TYR A 155 -28.44 -10.70 -9.84
CA TYR A 155 -28.88 -11.95 -9.23
C TYR A 155 -28.15 -13.20 -9.72
N ALA A 156 -27.22 -13.07 -10.66
CA ALA A 156 -26.33 -14.16 -11.03
C ALA A 156 -25.34 -14.45 -9.90
N TYR A 157 -24.93 -15.71 -9.77
CA TYR A 157 -23.85 -16.07 -8.86
C TYR A 157 -22.53 -15.48 -9.34
N THR A 158 -21.74 -14.94 -8.41
CA THR A 158 -20.38 -14.48 -8.68
C THR A 158 -19.51 -15.67 -9.01
N THR A 159 -18.78 -15.62 -10.12
CA THR A 159 -17.87 -16.71 -10.49
C THR A 159 -16.55 -16.64 -9.70
N GLN A 160 -15.81 -17.74 -9.63
CA GLN A 160 -14.47 -17.76 -9.05
C GLN A 160 -13.54 -16.74 -9.74
N ALA A 161 -13.62 -16.61 -11.06
CA ALA A 161 -12.84 -15.61 -11.80
C ALA A 161 -13.20 -14.17 -11.43
N GLU A 162 -14.49 -13.87 -11.32
CA GLU A 162 -14.97 -12.55 -10.92
C GLU A 162 -14.49 -12.19 -9.51
N ALA A 163 -14.54 -13.14 -8.57
CA ALA A 163 -14.06 -12.95 -7.21
C ALA A 163 -12.56 -12.61 -7.18
N VAL A 164 -11.72 -13.36 -7.91
CA VAL A 164 -10.26 -13.11 -7.98
C VAL A 164 -9.98 -11.70 -8.47
N VAL A 165 -10.58 -11.31 -9.59
CA VAL A 165 -10.35 -10.01 -10.22
C VAL A 165 -10.88 -8.85 -9.37
N VAL A 166 -12.05 -9.00 -8.75
CA VAL A 166 -12.60 -7.96 -7.87
C VAL A 166 -11.71 -7.76 -6.65
N LEU A 167 -11.23 -8.82 -6.00
CA LEU A 167 -10.33 -8.69 -4.85
C LEU A 167 -8.96 -8.11 -5.26
N GLN A 168 -8.42 -8.44 -6.44
CA GLN A 168 -7.23 -7.77 -6.98
C GLN A 168 -7.44 -6.26 -7.13
N ARG A 169 -8.59 -5.85 -7.69
CA ARG A 169 -8.91 -4.42 -7.86
C ARG A 169 -9.08 -3.72 -6.52
N ILE A 170 -9.63 -4.39 -5.50
CA ILE A 170 -9.67 -3.84 -4.14
C ILE A 170 -8.26 -3.61 -3.60
N ARG A 171 -7.35 -4.61 -3.72
CA ARG A 171 -5.95 -4.46 -3.32
C ARG A 171 -5.32 -3.25 -4.01
N ASP A 172 -5.49 -3.16 -5.32
CA ASP A 172 -4.86 -2.11 -6.13
C ASP A 172 -5.43 -0.72 -5.78
N TYR A 173 -6.75 -0.63 -5.58
CA TYR A 173 -7.43 0.58 -5.11
C TYR A 173 -6.91 1.02 -3.75
N LEU A 174 -6.94 0.15 -2.74
CA LEU A 174 -6.47 0.48 -1.40
C LEU A 174 -4.97 0.84 -1.39
N SER A 175 -4.15 0.12 -2.17
CA SER A 175 -2.74 0.46 -2.35
C SER A 175 -2.53 1.81 -3.04
N SER A 176 -3.45 2.23 -3.92
CA SER A 176 -3.39 3.55 -4.54
C SER A 176 -3.72 4.67 -3.55
N LEU A 177 -4.61 4.42 -2.58
CA LEU A 177 -4.86 5.34 -1.47
C LEU A 177 -3.61 5.52 -0.60
N ASP A 178 -2.85 4.44 -0.40
CA ASP A 178 -1.59 4.50 0.33
C ASP A 178 -0.48 5.16 -0.49
N LYS A 179 -0.48 5.06 -1.83
CA LYS A 179 0.45 5.81 -2.70
C LYS A 179 0.21 7.31 -2.65
N ASP A 180 -1.02 7.77 -2.47
CA ASP A 180 -1.30 9.18 -2.19
C ASP A 180 -0.84 9.61 -0.78
N LYS A 181 -0.73 8.67 0.17
CA LYS A 181 -0.15 8.90 1.51
C LYS A 181 1.39 8.76 1.56
N THR A 182 1.98 7.97 0.65
CA THR A 182 3.43 7.64 0.58
C THR A 182 4.13 8.26 -0.63
N ALA A 183 3.46 9.14 -1.39
CA ALA A 183 4.13 10.17 -2.17
C ALA A 183 4.77 11.18 -1.21
N SER A 184 5.79 10.70 -0.50
CA SER A 184 6.78 11.43 0.25
C SER A 184 7.42 12.47 -0.67
N ARG A 185 6.74 13.60 -0.85
CA ARG A 185 7.26 14.71 -1.64
C ARG A 185 8.51 15.20 -0.93
N GLU A 186 9.66 15.00 -1.57
CA GLU A 186 10.89 15.64 -1.12
C GLU A 186 10.73 17.15 -1.27
N ILE A 187 10.94 17.87 -0.17
CA ILE A 187 10.79 19.31 -0.10
C ILE A 187 12.15 19.92 -0.41
N PRO A 188 12.29 20.69 -1.50
CA PRO A 188 13.53 21.37 -1.79
C PRO A 188 13.78 22.45 -0.73
N PHE A 189 15.04 22.62 -0.36
CA PHE A 189 15.48 23.60 0.62
C PHE A 189 16.83 24.20 0.21
N THR A 190 17.10 25.40 0.68
CA THR A 190 18.42 26.04 0.55
C THR A 190 19.10 26.06 1.90
N LEU A 191 20.35 25.58 1.97
CA LEU A 191 21.18 25.70 3.16
C LEU A 191 21.62 27.14 3.36
N LEU A 192 21.25 27.76 4.49
CA LEU A 192 21.71 29.11 4.85
C LEU A 192 23.01 29.08 5.65
N GLY A 193 23.21 28.06 6.48
CA GLY A 193 24.44 27.93 7.25
C GLY A 193 24.45 26.76 8.21
N THR A 194 25.65 26.46 8.72
CA THR A 194 25.86 25.48 9.77
C THR A 194 26.89 26.03 10.74
N ILE A 195 26.53 26.07 12.02
CA ILE A 195 27.42 26.50 13.09
C ILE A 195 27.50 25.44 14.19
N GLN A 196 28.52 25.56 15.03
CA GLN A 196 28.66 24.76 16.24
C GLN A 196 28.56 25.67 17.45
N SER A 197 27.84 25.22 18.48
CA SER A 197 27.74 25.88 19.78
C SER A 197 28.05 24.90 20.90
N TYR A 198 28.50 25.40 22.05
CA TYR A 198 28.66 24.62 23.29
C TYR A 198 27.45 24.73 24.22
N THR A 199 26.46 25.54 23.83
CA THR A 199 25.18 25.69 24.52
C THR A 199 24.06 25.60 23.49
N GLY A 200 22.95 24.95 23.86
CA GLY A 200 21.84 24.76 22.97
C GLY A 200 20.79 23.80 23.53
N GLU A 201 19.71 23.64 22.78
CA GLU A 201 18.61 22.74 23.05
C GLU A 201 18.38 21.91 21.78
N GLU A 202 18.37 20.58 21.90
CA GLU A 202 18.10 19.71 20.75
C GLU A 202 16.65 19.89 20.28
N GLY A 203 16.46 19.99 18.97
CA GLY A 203 15.12 20.14 18.39
C GLY A 203 15.12 20.88 17.06
N ILE A 204 13.91 21.08 16.55
CA ILE A 204 13.66 21.79 15.30
C ILE A 204 12.76 22.99 15.62
N LYS A 205 13.19 24.19 15.22
CA LYS A 205 12.44 25.44 15.41
C LYS A 205 12.15 26.06 14.05
N THR A 206 10.95 26.59 13.88
CA THR A 206 10.50 27.22 12.64
C THR A 206 10.24 28.70 12.85
N LYS A 207 10.56 29.51 11.84
CA LYS A 207 10.20 30.92 11.75
C LYS A 207 9.59 31.17 10.39
N VAL A 208 8.36 31.67 10.38
CA VAL A 208 7.64 32.01 9.15
C VAL A 208 8.00 33.46 8.78
N GLU A 209 8.48 33.66 7.55
CA GLU A 209 8.72 34.97 6.94
C GLU A 209 7.72 35.17 5.79
N ASP A 210 7.83 36.25 5.00
CA ASP A 210 6.81 36.60 3.99
C ASP A 210 6.60 35.48 2.95
N SER A 211 7.63 35.13 2.19
CA SER A 211 7.58 34.08 1.16
C SER A 211 8.30 32.78 1.55
N LYS A 212 8.97 32.75 2.71
CA LYS A 212 9.82 31.63 3.11
C LYS A 212 9.51 31.13 4.51
N VAL A 213 9.88 29.88 4.77
CA VAL A 213 9.93 29.29 6.11
C VAL A 213 11.39 28.98 6.42
N VAL A 214 11.90 29.55 7.51
CA VAL A 214 13.25 29.30 8.01
C VAL A 214 13.17 28.21 9.07
N VAL A 215 13.90 27.11 8.85
CA VAL A 215 13.94 25.97 9.77
C VAL A 215 15.33 25.89 10.40
N THR A 216 15.38 25.91 11.73
CA THR A 216 16.61 25.79 12.51
C THR A 216 16.63 24.43 13.20
N ILE A 217 17.51 23.55 12.74
CA ILE A 217 17.70 22.20 13.26
C ILE A 217 18.91 22.18 14.17
N THR A 218 18.70 21.82 15.43
CA THR A 218 19.77 21.71 16.44
C THR A 218 19.94 20.25 16.85
N LYS A 219 21.12 19.69 16.59
CA LYS A 219 21.49 18.31 16.96
C LYS A 219 22.51 18.33 18.09
N MET A 220 22.21 17.66 19.21
CA MET A 220 23.16 17.45 20.30
C MET A 220 24.11 16.30 19.95
N LEU A 221 25.39 16.48 20.24
CA LEU A 221 26.47 15.55 19.89
C LEU A 221 27.42 15.38 21.07
N PRO A 222 27.97 14.17 21.27
CA PRO A 222 28.77 13.86 22.46
C PRO A 222 30.13 14.57 22.48
N THR A 223 30.70 14.87 21.31
CA THR A 223 32.00 15.56 21.17
C THR A 223 32.01 16.48 19.94
N PRO A 224 32.97 17.42 19.83
CA PRO A 224 33.28 18.09 18.58
C PRO A 224 33.72 17.10 17.49
N GLY A 225 33.68 17.54 16.24
CA GLY A 225 34.22 16.82 15.08
C GLY A 225 33.20 16.01 14.26
N TYR A 226 31.97 15.85 14.76
CA TYR A 226 30.87 15.29 13.96
C TYR A 226 30.49 16.20 12.80
N ILE A 227 30.22 15.59 11.65
CA ILE A 227 29.62 16.23 10.48
C ILE A 227 28.12 15.91 10.51
N VAL A 228 27.28 16.94 10.45
CA VAL A 228 25.82 16.79 10.37
C VAL A 228 25.34 17.52 9.13
N LYS A 229 24.54 16.86 8.31
CA LYS A 229 23.91 17.41 7.11
C LYS A 229 22.42 17.09 7.11
N VAL A 230 21.60 18.01 6.62
CA VAL A 230 20.22 17.69 6.25
C VAL A 230 20.31 16.91 4.94
N GLU A 231 19.94 15.63 4.98
CA GLU A 231 19.99 14.75 3.82
C GLU A 231 18.79 14.99 2.91
N LYS A 232 17.60 14.98 3.51
CA LYS A 232 16.35 15.31 2.82
C LYS A 232 15.28 15.75 3.80
N ILE A 233 14.25 16.39 3.26
CA ILE A 233 13.02 16.72 3.97
C ILE A 233 11.88 16.10 3.20
N VAL A 234 10.98 15.43 3.89
CA VAL A 234 9.88 14.72 3.28
C VAL A 234 8.58 15.14 3.92
N LYS A 235 7.59 15.51 3.11
CA LYS A 235 6.22 15.67 3.62
C LYS A 235 5.58 14.29 3.80
N GLU A 236 5.14 13.98 5.01
CA GLU A 236 4.39 12.77 5.35
C GLU A 236 3.16 13.18 6.16
N ASN A 237 1.96 12.95 5.62
CA ASN A 237 0.71 13.46 6.18
C ASN A 237 0.74 15.00 6.38
N GLU A 238 0.54 15.48 7.61
CA GLU A 238 0.59 16.91 7.99
C GLU A 238 1.97 17.36 8.51
N GLU A 239 2.96 16.46 8.55
CA GLU A 239 4.29 16.74 9.09
C GLU A 239 5.37 16.75 8.00
N TYR A 240 6.45 17.48 8.26
CA TYR A 240 7.66 17.52 7.46
C TYR A 240 8.79 16.83 8.22
N ARG A 241 9.14 15.61 7.82
CA ARG A 241 10.23 14.83 8.44
C ARG A 241 11.58 15.29 7.93
N VAL A 242 12.47 15.62 8.86
CA VAL A 242 13.84 16.04 8.57
C VAL A 242 14.78 14.87 8.83
N TYR A 243 15.39 14.36 7.76
CA TYR A 243 16.38 13.29 7.83
C TYR A 243 17.78 13.89 7.88
N LEU A 244 18.57 13.48 8.87
CA LEU A 244 19.95 13.93 9.05
C LEU A 244 20.95 12.82 8.73
N SER A 245 21.99 13.18 7.97
CA SER A 245 23.20 12.37 7.87
C SER A 245 24.20 12.84 8.94
N VAL A 246 24.57 11.93 9.85
CA VAL A 246 25.50 12.20 10.96
C VAL A 246 26.73 11.31 10.81
N THR A 247 27.88 11.92 10.58
CA THR A 247 29.17 11.22 10.47
C THR A 247 30.04 11.54 11.69
N PRO A 248 30.52 10.55 12.45
CA PRO A 248 31.43 10.78 13.57
C PRO A 248 32.79 11.33 13.11
N PRO A 249 33.56 11.98 14.01
CA PRO A 249 34.96 12.30 13.73
C PRO A 249 35.77 11.02 13.49
N ASP A 250 36.93 11.19 12.86
CA ASP A 250 37.91 10.10 12.71
C ASP A 250 38.24 9.50 14.10
N PRO A 251 38.18 8.16 14.29
CA PRO A 251 38.47 7.51 15.55
C PRO A 251 39.84 7.84 16.16
N ASP A 252 40.83 8.18 15.32
CA ASP A 252 42.18 8.53 15.75
C ASP A 252 42.31 10.04 16.09
N SER A 253 41.24 10.82 15.90
CA SER A 253 41.23 12.25 16.23
C SER A 253 41.14 12.49 17.73
N ILE A 254 42.06 13.32 18.22
CA ILE A 254 42.00 13.83 19.60
C ILE A 254 40.98 14.97 19.64
N VAL A 255 39.77 14.68 20.14
CA VAL A 255 38.70 15.67 20.33
C VAL A 255 38.40 15.91 21.81
N PRO A 256 38.04 17.14 22.21
CA PRO A 256 37.59 17.43 23.58
C PRO A 256 36.36 16.59 23.96
N GLN A 257 36.33 16.10 25.20
CA GLN A 257 35.21 15.33 25.74
C GLN A 257 34.13 16.27 26.31
N VAL A 258 33.49 17.03 25.42
CA VAL A 258 32.43 17.99 25.78
C VAL A 258 31.28 17.93 24.78
N ILE A 259 30.05 17.99 25.30
CA ILE A 259 28.85 18.04 24.47
C ILE A 259 28.86 19.31 23.62
N VAL A 260 28.49 19.17 22.36
CA VAL A 260 28.30 20.29 21.43
C VAL A 260 26.97 20.19 20.72
N TYR A 261 26.53 21.31 20.16
CA TYR A 261 25.31 21.43 19.39
C TYR A 261 25.66 21.87 17.98
N LYS A 262 25.28 21.09 16.98
CA LYS A 262 25.32 21.52 15.58
C LYS A 262 23.99 22.15 15.23
N ILE A 263 24.04 23.42 14.83
CA ILE A 263 22.86 24.20 14.46
C ILE A 263 22.94 24.41 12.95
N ILE A 264 21.96 23.88 12.24
CA ILE A 264 21.81 23.97 10.79
C ILE A 264 20.59 24.84 10.52
N THR A 265 20.76 25.87 9.69
CA THR A 265 19.67 26.74 9.26
C THR A 265 19.45 26.56 7.78
N ILE A 266 18.20 26.29 7.42
CA ILE A 266 17.75 26.15 6.03
C ILE A 266 16.56 27.09 5.78
N GLU A 267 16.33 27.42 4.52
CA GLU A 267 15.11 28.09 4.06
C GLU A 267 14.36 27.20 3.07
N ILE A 268 13.03 27.28 3.12
CA ILE A 268 12.11 26.58 2.23
C ILE A 268 11.12 27.61 1.67
N ASP A 269 10.87 27.57 0.37
CA ASP A 269 9.84 28.40 -0.25
C ASP A 269 8.45 27.93 0.19
N LYS A 270 7.55 28.86 0.57
CA LYS A 270 6.20 28.49 0.99
C LYS A 270 5.39 27.77 -0.09
N SER A 271 5.68 28.02 -1.37
CA SER A 271 5.03 27.33 -2.49
C SER A 271 5.32 25.83 -2.53
N GLU A 272 6.38 25.39 -1.86
CA GLU A 272 6.74 23.98 -1.71
C GLU A 272 6.04 23.32 -0.51
N LEU A 273 5.41 24.12 0.35
CA LEU A 273 4.72 23.69 1.57
C LEU A 273 3.20 23.77 1.41
N GLY A 274 2.48 23.07 2.28
CA GLY A 274 1.02 23.18 2.43
C GLY A 274 0.59 24.40 3.24
N GLU A 275 -0.63 24.36 3.76
CA GLU A 275 -1.13 25.42 4.66
C GLU A 275 -0.43 25.35 6.04
N PRO A 276 -0.21 26.50 6.71
CA PRO A 276 0.31 26.53 8.08
C PRO A 276 -0.72 25.96 9.08
N PRO A 277 -0.27 25.46 10.25
CA PRO A 277 1.09 25.53 10.79
C PRO A 277 2.04 24.49 10.18
N TYR A 278 3.30 24.91 9.95
CA TYR A 278 4.32 24.01 9.42
C TYR A 278 4.97 23.20 10.56
N SER A 279 4.58 21.92 10.70
CA SER A 279 5.12 21.01 11.71
C SER A 279 6.33 20.25 11.18
N PHE A 280 7.53 20.57 11.66
CA PHE A 280 8.75 19.83 11.31
C PHE A 280 9.17 18.92 12.46
N VAL A 281 9.44 17.66 12.13
CA VAL A 281 9.76 16.61 13.10
C VAL A 281 10.97 15.80 12.64
N TRP A 282 11.55 15.00 13.52
CA TRP A 282 12.63 14.09 13.17
C TRP A 282 12.12 12.96 12.24
N GLY A 283 12.91 12.67 11.21
CA GLY A 283 12.75 11.48 10.35
C GLY A 283 13.50 10.27 10.88
#